data_AF-A0A6V7TZY4-F1
#
_entry.id   AF-A0A6V7TZY4-F1
#
_cell.length_a   1.000
_cell.length_b   1.000
_cell.length_c   1.000
_cell.angle_alpha   90.00
_cell.angle_beta   90.00
_cell.angle_gamma   90.00
#
_symmetry.space_group_name_H-M   'P 1'
#
loop_
_entity.id
_entity.type
_entity.pdbx_description
1 polymer ?
#
loop_
_entity_poly.entity_id
_entity_poly.type
_entity_poly.pdbx_seq_one_letter_code
_entity_poly.pdbx_strand_id
1 'polypeptide(L)'
;MCWENNNEQQPEAFHDDFSTSCGKIAKQRRFLINPILNSSLTTTPQLIPAKILSIKNKKLITKIVAILPKLDKKFQHLKRVWNNQILISINEDEGEDEEKSLLITIKQLLEEEEIKISQQFVPRNAPLTQIQCELSKKYWPVSFHKNSILEAKLNEQYFSAKEIEIYGNLFFKVELTKGVLFYDPKNNKIVCSSTTNPKHH
;
A
#
# COMPACT_ATOMS: atom_id res chain seq x y z
N MET A 1 -54.88 -24.40 48.31
CA MET A 1 -54.44 -23.01 48.01
C MET A 1 -52.97 -23.11 47.64
N CYS A 2 -52.63 -23.33 46.39
CA CYS A 2 -52.57 -22.38 45.27
C CYS A 2 -51.34 -21.44 45.29
N TRP A 3 -50.40 -21.70 44.36
CA TRP A 3 -49.68 -20.76 43.45
C TRP A 3 -48.47 -20.01 44.10
N GLU A 4 -47.29 -19.80 43.50
CA GLU A 4 -46.76 -19.92 42.11
C GLU A 4 -45.21 -19.65 42.06
N ASN A 5 -44.53 -20.31 41.12
CA ASN A 5 -43.45 -19.89 40.17
C ASN A 5 -42.17 -19.13 40.63
N ASN A 6 -40.94 -19.66 40.43
CA ASN A 6 -40.14 -19.85 39.20
C ASN A 6 -39.51 -18.58 38.59
N ASN A 7 -38.18 -18.47 38.56
CA ASN A 7 -37.35 -18.50 37.33
C ASN A 7 -35.90 -18.00 37.57
N GLU A 8 -34.94 -18.94 37.59
CA GLU A 8 -33.56 -18.71 37.19
C GLU A 8 -33.48 -18.89 35.66
N GLN A 9 -33.13 -17.84 34.93
CA GLN A 9 -32.87 -17.91 33.49
C GLN A 9 -31.38 -18.19 33.25
N GLN A 10 -31.10 -19.40 32.76
CA GLN A 10 -29.86 -19.73 32.03
C GLN A 10 -29.91 -19.18 30.60
N PRO A 11 -28.77 -18.85 29.97
CA PRO A 11 -28.75 -18.34 28.61
C PRO A 11 -28.99 -19.47 27.60
N GLU A 12 -30.02 -19.31 26.77
CA GLU A 12 -30.37 -20.22 25.67
C GLU A 12 -29.28 -20.23 24.60
N ALA A 13 -28.75 -21.43 24.33
CA ALA A 13 -27.95 -21.71 23.14
C ALA A 13 -28.88 -21.78 21.91
N PHE A 14 -28.66 -20.89 20.95
CA PHE A 14 -29.38 -20.91 19.67
C PHE A 14 -28.90 -22.10 18.81
N HIS A 15 -29.76 -23.10 18.66
CA HIS A 15 -29.69 -24.10 17.61
C HIS A 15 -30.48 -23.59 16.40
N ASP A 16 -29.77 -23.15 15.36
CA ASP A 16 -30.38 -22.81 14.07
C ASP A 16 -30.47 -24.07 13.19
N ASP A 17 -31.65 -24.69 13.17
CA ASP A 17 -32.02 -25.74 12.23
C ASP A 17 -32.31 -25.14 10.84
N PHE A 18 -31.28 -25.06 10.00
CA PHE A 18 -31.46 -24.81 8.56
C PHE A 18 -30.82 -25.92 7.73
N SER A 19 -31.47 -27.08 7.73
CA SER A 19 -31.33 -28.06 6.66
C SER A 19 -32.72 -28.37 6.13
N THR A 20 -33.11 -27.82 4.98
CA THR A 20 -33.38 -28.69 3.83
C THR A 20 -33.42 -27.91 2.49
N SER A 21 -32.83 -28.57 1.48
CA SER A 21 -32.90 -28.36 0.03
C SER A 21 -32.08 -27.26 -0.65
N CYS A 22 -31.82 -26.07 -0.08
CA CYS A 22 -30.99 -25.04 -0.75
C CYS A 22 -29.50 -25.04 -0.31
N GLY A 23 -29.20 -25.62 0.86
CA GLY A 23 -27.87 -25.55 1.50
C GLY A 23 -26.74 -26.36 0.84
N LYS A 24 -27.03 -27.22 -0.13
CA LYS A 24 -26.00 -28.09 -0.76
C LYS A 24 -25.29 -27.43 -1.95
N ILE A 25 -25.92 -26.48 -2.65
CA ILE A 25 -25.37 -25.86 -3.87
C ILE A 25 -24.56 -24.58 -3.53
N ALA A 26 -24.93 -23.87 -2.46
CA ALA A 26 -24.23 -22.65 -2.06
C ALA A 26 -22.83 -22.89 -1.44
N LYS A 27 -22.61 -24.03 -0.78
CA LYS A 27 -21.33 -24.38 -0.12
C LYS A 27 -20.13 -24.59 -1.08
N GLN A 28 -20.33 -24.52 -2.40
CA GLN A 28 -19.27 -24.72 -3.40
C GLN A 28 -18.72 -23.42 -4.00
N ARG A 29 -19.30 -22.24 -3.71
CA ARG A 29 -18.74 -20.98 -4.20
C ARG A 29 -17.49 -20.63 -3.40
N ARG A 30 -16.34 -20.53 -4.09
CA ARG A 30 -15.13 -19.94 -3.51
C ARG A 30 -15.27 -18.42 -3.54
N PHE A 31 -15.22 -17.79 -2.38
CA PHE A 31 -15.21 -16.34 -2.27
C PHE A 31 -13.78 -15.83 -2.30
N LEU A 32 -13.54 -14.81 -3.13
CA LEU A 32 -12.34 -14.00 -3.07
C LEU A 32 -12.72 -12.69 -2.39
N ILE A 33 -12.14 -12.43 -1.22
CA ILE A 33 -12.35 -11.18 -0.48
C ILE A 33 -11.19 -10.26 -0.81
N ASN A 34 -11.47 -9.22 -1.58
CA ASN A 34 -10.50 -8.20 -1.93
C ASN A 34 -10.67 -7.00 -1.00
N PRO A 35 -9.68 -6.68 -0.14
CA PRO A 35 -9.75 -5.49 0.69
C PRO A 35 -9.70 -4.25 -0.19
N ILE A 36 -10.52 -3.25 0.14
CA ILE A 36 -10.45 -1.93 -0.49
C ILE A 36 -9.35 -1.15 0.22
N LEU A 37 -8.23 -0.96 -0.48
CA LEU A 37 -7.05 -0.27 0.05
C LEU A 37 -7.00 1.17 -0.44
N ASN A 38 -6.39 2.04 0.37
CA ASN A 38 -6.08 3.39 -0.08
C ASN A 38 -5.14 3.31 -1.28
N SER A 39 -5.44 4.04 -2.35
CA SER A 39 -4.68 4.04 -3.59
C SER A 39 -3.20 4.37 -3.37
N SER A 40 -2.86 5.20 -2.37
CA SER A 40 -1.46 5.51 -2.04
C SER A 40 -0.60 4.27 -1.74
N LEU A 41 -1.19 3.15 -1.31
CA LEU A 41 -0.48 1.90 -1.00
C LEU A 41 -0.28 1.00 -2.22
N THR A 42 -1.12 1.14 -3.24
CA THR A 42 -1.18 0.26 -4.42
C THR A 42 -0.75 0.94 -5.71
N THR A 43 -0.66 2.28 -5.70
CA THR A 43 -0.31 3.06 -6.90
C THR A 43 1.14 2.80 -7.28
N THR A 44 1.39 2.73 -8.58
CA THR A 44 2.74 2.67 -9.15
C THR A 44 3.51 3.95 -8.85
N PRO A 45 4.86 3.90 -8.74
CA PRO A 45 5.63 5.09 -8.45
C PRO A 45 5.44 6.14 -9.55
N GLN A 46 5.00 7.35 -9.16
CA GLN A 46 5.00 8.50 -10.05
C GLN A 46 6.46 8.86 -10.38
N LEU A 47 6.77 9.06 -11.65
CA LEU A 47 8.12 9.36 -12.12
C LEU A 47 8.25 10.82 -12.51
N ILE A 48 9.43 11.38 -12.25
CA ILE A 48 9.79 12.76 -12.63
C ILE A 48 11.19 12.79 -13.27
N PRO A 49 11.46 13.73 -14.19
CA PRO A 49 12.77 13.87 -14.79
C PRO A 49 13.78 14.44 -13.80
N ALA A 50 14.99 13.88 -13.82
CA ALA A 50 16.13 14.33 -13.04
C ALA A 50 17.41 14.28 -13.88
N LYS A 51 18.39 15.12 -13.56
CA LYS A 51 19.69 15.12 -14.22
C LYS A 51 20.67 14.23 -13.50
N ILE A 52 21.24 13.29 -14.25
CA ILE A 52 22.15 12.28 -13.77
C ILE A 52 23.51 12.45 -14.43
N LEU A 53 24.55 12.53 -13.62
CA LEU A 53 25.94 12.56 -14.05
C LEU A 53 26.54 11.16 -13.99
N SER A 54 27.00 10.64 -15.13
CA SER A 54 27.77 9.39 -15.19
C SER A 54 29.27 9.69 -15.21
N ILE A 55 30.03 9.02 -14.36
CA ILE A 55 31.48 9.21 -14.20
C ILE A 55 32.20 7.88 -14.37
N LYS A 56 33.36 7.88 -15.03
CA LYS A 56 34.19 6.67 -15.17
C LYS A 56 35.01 6.44 -13.91
N ASN A 57 35.60 7.49 -13.35
CA ASN A 57 36.45 7.42 -12.18
C ASN A 57 35.70 7.53 -10.85
N LYS A 58 35.55 6.41 -10.16
CA LYS A 58 34.85 6.31 -8.86
C LYS A 58 35.44 7.20 -7.76
N LYS A 59 36.72 7.57 -7.84
CA LYS A 59 37.38 8.40 -6.81
C LYS A 59 36.83 9.83 -6.77
N LEU A 60 36.26 10.31 -7.88
CA LEU A 60 35.73 11.66 -7.99
C LEU A 60 34.30 11.77 -7.42
N ILE A 61 33.60 10.65 -7.24
CA ILE A 61 32.23 10.62 -6.72
C ILE A 61 32.14 11.33 -5.37
N THR A 62 33.04 11.02 -4.43
CA THR A 62 33.02 11.63 -3.10
C THR A 62 33.24 13.14 -3.15
N LYS A 63 34.13 13.62 -4.02
CA LYS A 63 34.40 15.05 -4.19
C LYS A 63 33.18 15.77 -4.77
N ILE A 64 32.52 15.16 -5.77
CA ILE A 64 31.33 15.73 -6.41
C ILE A 64 30.15 15.76 -5.43
N VAL A 65 29.91 14.68 -4.70
CA VAL A 65 28.83 14.63 -3.70
C VAL A 65 29.03 15.69 -2.61
N ALA A 66 30.27 16.03 -2.26
CA ALA A 66 30.57 17.05 -1.25
C ALA A 66 30.24 18.48 -1.68
N ILE A 67 30.32 18.79 -2.98
CA ILE A 67 29.99 20.13 -3.52
C ILE A 67 28.50 20.27 -3.88
N LEU A 68 27.80 19.14 -4.02
CA LEU A 68 26.40 19.13 -4.40
C LEU A 68 25.51 19.62 -3.23
N PRO A 69 24.47 20.43 -3.50
CA PRO A 69 23.54 20.86 -2.47
C PRO A 69 22.81 19.66 -1.86
N LYS A 70 22.24 19.84 -0.67
CA LYS A 70 21.35 18.83 -0.09
C LYS A 70 20.08 18.74 -0.95
N LEU A 71 19.62 17.52 -1.20
CA LEU A 71 18.33 17.29 -1.82
C LEU A 71 17.22 17.86 -0.93
N ASP A 72 16.18 18.42 -1.57
CA ASP A 72 14.95 18.79 -0.89
C ASP A 72 14.41 17.61 -0.09
N LYS A 73 13.78 17.90 1.06
CA LYS A 73 13.19 16.92 1.99
C LYS A 73 12.28 15.93 1.26
N LYS A 74 11.52 16.39 0.26
CA LYS A 74 10.64 15.55 -0.56
C LYS A 74 11.37 14.47 -1.37
N PHE A 75 12.69 14.62 -1.59
CA PHE A 75 13.51 13.72 -2.40
C PHE A 75 14.63 13.00 -1.62
N GLN A 76 14.65 13.10 -0.29
CA GLN A 76 15.67 12.44 0.53
C GLN A 76 15.56 10.91 0.52
N HIS A 77 14.45 10.35 0.05
CA HIS A 77 14.32 8.92 -0.21
C HIS A 77 15.17 8.47 -1.40
N LEU A 78 15.56 9.34 -2.32
CA LEU A 78 16.41 8.98 -3.45
C LEU A 78 17.87 8.86 -3.01
N LYS A 79 18.55 7.78 -3.40
CA LYS A 79 20.00 7.70 -3.16
C LYS A 79 20.73 8.66 -4.11
N ARG A 80 21.68 9.44 -3.59
CA ARG A 80 22.44 10.41 -4.40
C ARG A 80 23.34 9.72 -5.44
N VAL A 81 23.85 8.53 -5.13
CA VAL A 81 24.83 7.79 -5.96
C VAL A 81 24.35 6.38 -6.23
N TRP A 82 24.48 5.93 -7.48
CA TRP A 82 24.19 4.57 -7.91
C TRP A 82 25.01 4.17 -9.15
N ASN A 83 25.71 3.04 -9.13
CA ASN A 83 26.41 2.52 -10.33
C ASN A 83 27.28 3.56 -11.08
N ASN A 84 28.07 4.36 -10.35
CA ASN A 84 28.89 5.47 -10.87
C ASN A 84 28.08 6.62 -11.50
N GLN A 85 26.80 6.66 -11.22
CA GLN A 85 25.90 7.73 -11.58
C GLN A 85 25.56 8.55 -10.33
N ILE A 86 25.47 9.86 -10.50
CA ILE A 86 25.18 10.81 -9.44
C ILE A 86 23.95 11.61 -9.83
N LEU A 87 22.94 11.61 -8.96
CA LEU A 87 21.77 12.47 -9.07
C LEU A 87 22.19 13.91 -8.75
N ILE A 88 22.14 14.82 -9.72
CA ILE A 88 22.54 16.23 -9.56
C ILE A 88 21.36 17.06 -9.07
N SER A 89 20.30 17.12 -9.87
CA SER A 89 19.16 18.01 -9.73
C SER A 89 17.87 17.32 -10.15
N ILE A 90 16.74 17.82 -9.64
CA ILE A 90 15.40 17.33 -9.95
C ILE A 90 14.57 18.53 -10.43
N ASN A 91 13.98 18.43 -11.62
CA ASN A 91 13.37 19.55 -12.34
C ASN A 91 11.96 19.92 -11.82
N GLU A 92 11.77 20.09 -10.51
CA GLU A 92 10.50 20.61 -9.98
C GLU A 92 10.56 22.11 -9.65
N ASP A 93 11.66 22.63 -9.09
CA ASP A 93 11.66 24.00 -8.53
C ASP A 93 13.04 24.72 -8.59
N GLU A 94 14.08 24.12 -9.19
CA GLU A 94 15.42 24.73 -9.19
C GLU A 94 15.53 25.86 -10.23
N GLY A 95 16.01 27.03 -9.79
CA GLY A 95 16.30 28.16 -10.67
C GLY A 95 17.46 27.83 -11.61
N GLU A 96 17.29 28.08 -12.91
CA GLU A 96 18.26 27.68 -13.94
C GLU A 96 19.70 28.16 -13.69
N ASP A 97 19.87 29.27 -12.97
CA ASP A 97 21.18 29.92 -12.78
C ASP A 97 22.05 29.23 -11.71
N GLU A 98 21.43 28.72 -10.64
CA GLU A 98 22.15 27.92 -9.62
C GLU A 98 22.63 26.61 -10.23
N GLU A 99 21.78 25.99 -11.05
CA GLU A 99 22.09 24.75 -11.72
C GLU A 99 23.24 24.91 -12.73
N LYS A 100 23.21 25.97 -13.55
CA LYS A 100 24.31 26.28 -14.49
C LYS A 100 25.64 26.45 -13.74
N SER A 101 25.62 27.14 -12.61
CA SER A 101 26.81 27.37 -11.77
C SER A 101 27.37 26.07 -11.18
N LEU A 102 26.50 25.18 -10.69
CA LEU A 102 26.88 23.86 -10.21
C LEU A 102 27.49 22.99 -11.32
N LEU A 103 26.90 23.01 -12.52
CA LEU A 103 27.41 22.26 -13.66
C LEU A 103 28.80 22.76 -14.10
N ILE A 104 29.05 24.06 -14.08
CA ILE A 104 30.38 24.63 -14.36
C ILE A 104 31.39 24.17 -13.31
N THR A 105 31.03 24.21 -12.02
CA THR A 105 31.90 23.77 -10.92
C THR A 105 32.25 22.29 -11.05
N ILE A 106 31.26 21.44 -11.38
CA ILE A 106 31.47 20.01 -11.63
C ILE A 106 32.40 19.79 -12.82
N LYS A 107 32.23 20.55 -13.91
CA LYS A 107 33.10 20.47 -15.09
C LYS A 107 34.55 20.82 -14.76
N GLN A 108 34.76 21.88 -13.98
CA GLN A 108 36.10 22.29 -13.54
C GLN A 108 36.77 21.22 -12.68
N LEU A 109 36.02 20.55 -11.80
CA LEU A 109 36.54 19.49 -10.94
C LEU A 109 36.93 18.21 -11.70
N LEU A 110 36.29 17.99 -12.86
CA LEU A 110 36.48 16.80 -13.69
C LEU A 110 37.55 17.01 -14.79
N GLU A 111 38.05 18.25 -14.96
CA GLU A 111 39.09 18.67 -15.90
C GLU A 111 38.89 18.12 -17.33
N GLU A 112 39.45 16.95 -17.63
CA GLU A 112 39.47 16.30 -18.94
C GLU A 112 38.65 14.99 -19.01
N GLU A 113 38.02 14.54 -17.91
CA GLU A 113 37.17 13.34 -17.96
C GLU A 113 35.91 13.59 -18.80
N GLU A 114 35.56 12.61 -19.63
CA GLU A 114 34.34 12.67 -20.44
C GLU A 114 33.10 12.65 -19.54
N ILE A 115 32.48 13.82 -19.37
CA ILE A 115 31.29 14.03 -18.57
C ILE A 115 30.07 13.66 -19.39
N LYS A 116 29.33 12.64 -18.95
CA LYS A 116 28.03 12.32 -19.54
C LYS A 116 26.92 12.68 -18.58
N ILE A 117 26.27 13.81 -18.85
CA ILE A 117 25.03 14.20 -18.18
C ILE A 117 23.86 13.72 -19.03
N SER A 118 22.94 12.98 -18.41
CA SER A 118 21.70 12.56 -19.06
C SER A 118 20.50 12.89 -18.19
N GLN A 119 19.35 13.06 -18.83
CA GLN A 119 18.08 13.13 -18.13
C GLN A 119 17.55 11.71 -17.96
N GLN A 120 17.14 11.35 -16.74
CA GLN A 120 16.51 10.07 -16.44
C GLN A 120 15.29 10.27 -15.55
N PHE A 121 14.39 9.29 -15.52
CA PHE A 121 13.22 9.31 -14.66
C PHE A 121 13.53 8.70 -13.31
N VAL A 122 13.12 9.38 -12.24
CA VAL A 122 13.28 8.92 -10.85
C VAL A 122 11.93 8.92 -10.13
N PRO A 123 11.74 8.08 -9.09
CA PRO A 123 10.52 8.08 -8.28
C PRO A 123 10.32 9.39 -7.54
N ARG A 124 9.21 10.07 -7.81
CA ARG A 124 8.82 11.34 -7.17
C ARG A 124 8.62 11.18 -5.67
N ASN A 125 7.90 10.13 -5.27
CA ASN A 125 7.48 9.92 -3.90
C ASN A 125 8.26 8.75 -3.27
N ALA A 126 8.46 8.84 -1.96
CA ALA A 126 9.00 7.73 -1.19
C ALA A 126 8.04 6.52 -1.25
N PRO A 127 8.54 5.29 -1.45
CA PRO A 127 7.70 4.11 -1.43
C PRO A 127 7.15 3.88 -0.01
N LEU A 128 5.86 3.56 0.08
CA LEU A 128 5.20 3.19 1.34
C LEU A 128 5.24 1.69 1.58
N THR A 129 5.27 0.92 0.49
CA THR A 129 5.25 -0.54 0.54
C THR A 129 6.50 -1.17 -0.10
N GLN A 130 6.79 -2.42 0.26
CA GLN A 130 7.89 -3.19 -0.30
C GLN A 130 7.72 -3.36 -1.81
N ILE A 131 6.50 -3.63 -2.28
CA ILE A 131 6.18 -3.71 -3.71
C ILE A 131 6.50 -2.38 -4.40
N GLN A 132 6.07 -1.25 -3.84
CA GLN A 132 6.39 0.07 -4.39
C GLN A 132 7.90 0.34 -4.40
N CYS A 133 8.62 -0.09 -3.37
CA CYS A 133 10.08 0.03 -3.31
C CYS A 133 10.76 -0.78 -4.42
N GLU A 134 10.32 -2.02 -4.64
CA GLU A 134 10.82 -2.89 -5.71
C GLU A 134 10.53 -2.32 -7.09
N LEU A 135 9.32 -1.78 -7.31
CA LEU A 135 8.98 -1.08 -8.54
C LEU A 135 9.83 0.18 -8.75
N SER A 136 10.04 0.96 -7.69
CA SER A 136 10.84 2.20 -7.73
C SER A 136 12.30 1.93 -8.08
N LYS A 137 12.88 0.86 -7.53
CA LYS A 137 14.27 0.44 -7.78
C LYS A 137 14.58 0.13 -9.24
N LYS A 138 13.56 -0.12 -10.08
CA LYS A 138 13.73 -0.30 -11.54
C LYS A 138 14.17 0.99 -12.24
N TYR A 139 13.86 2.14 -11.64
CA TYR A 139 14.16 3.46 -12.20
C TYR A 139 15.35 4.11 -11.49
N TRP A 140 15.31 4.13 -10.16
CA TRP A 140 16.39 4.68 -9.35
C TRP A 140 16.37 4.06 -7.95
N PRO A 141 17.52 3.80 -7.31
CA PRO A 141 17.53 3.27 -5.96
C PRO A 141 16.95 4.27 -4.95
N VAL A 142 16.08 3.74 -4.11
CA VAL A 142 15.40 4.47 -3.05
C VAL A 142 15.72 3.85 -1.68
N SER A 143 15.81 4.70 -0.68
CA SER A 143 15.78 4.35 0.73
C SER A 143 14.34 4.00 1.10
N PHE A 144 14.17 2.86 1.77
CA PHE A 144 12.88 2.38 2.22
C PHE A 144 13.02 1.81 3.62
N HIS A 145 12.17 2.29 4.53
CA HIS A 145 12.06 1.77 5.88
C HIS A 145 10.77 0.99 5.98
N LYS A 146 10.88 -0.34 6.07
CA LYS A 146 9.74 -1.25 6.08
C LYS A 146 8.86 -0.97 7.29
N ASN A 147 7.58 -0.70 7.05
CA ASN A 147 6.56 -0.68 8.09
C ASN A 147 6.01 -2.10 8.27
N SER A 148 6.50 -2.84 9.27
CA SER A 148 6.13 -4.24 9.50
C SER A 148 4.63 -4.46 9.67
N ILE A 149 3.93 -3.53 10.33
CA ILE A 149 2.48 -3.60 10.57
C ILE A 149 1.71 -3.44 9.26
N LEU A 150 2.08 -2.46 8.44
CA LEU A 150 1.47 -2.21 7.14
C LEU A 150 1.70 -3.39 6.19
N GLU A 151 2.92 -3.90 6.15
CA GLU A 151 3.33 -4.99 5.26
C GLU A 151 2.67 -6.33 5.63
N ALA A 152 2.53 -6.60 6.94
CA ALA A 152 1.80 -7.77 7.40
C ALA A 152 0.34 -7.74 6.95
N LYS A 153 -0.29 -6.56 6.98
CA LYS A 153 -1.65 -6.39 6.43
C LYS A 153 -1.66 -6.64 4.92
N LEU A 154 -0.70 -6.09 4.17
CA LEU A 154 -0.64 -6.17 2.70
C LEU A 154 -0.38 -7.57 2.14
N ASN A 155 0.38 -8.42 2.84
CA ASN A 155 0.75 -9.77 2.38
C ASN A 155 -0.38 -10.81 2.51
N GLU A 156 -1.59 -10.46 2.07
CA GLU A 156 -2.75 -11.38 1.97
C GLU A 156 -3.23 -11.96 3.31
N GLN A 157 -2.72 -11.47 4.44
CA GLN A 157 -3.22 -11.78 5.78
C GLN A 157 -4.18 -10.70 6.29
N TYR A 158 -5.00 -10.14 5.38
CA TYR A 158 -6.04 -9.19 5.78
C TYR A 158 -7.12 -9.86 6.61
N PHE A 159 -7.42 -11.11 6.29
CA PHE A 159 -8.52 -11.87 6.88
C PHE A 159 -8.02 -13.26 7.24
N SER A 160 -8.25 -13.65 8.49
CA SER A 160 -8.10 -15.03 8.93
C SER A 160 -9.09 -15.93 8.19
N ALA A 161 -8.81 -17.24 8.14
CA ALA A 161 -9.74 -18.21 7.55
C ALA A 161 -11.15 -18.13 8.17
N LYS A 162 -11.23 -17.85 9.48
CA LYS A 162 -12.48 -17.64 10.21
C LYS A 162 -13.22 -16.38 9.74
N GLU A 163 -12.52 -15.28 9.53
CA GLU A 163 -13.13 -14.05 9.00
C GLU A 163 -13.62 -14.24 7.57
N ILE A 164 -12.86 -14.95 6.72
CA ILE A 164 -13.29 -15.26 5.35
C ILE A 164 -14.60 -16.06 5.35
N GLU A 165 -14.72 -17.07 6.22
CA GLU A 165 -15.94 -17.86 6.37
C GLU A 165 -17.11 -16.99 6.85
N ILE A 166 -16.89 -16.16 7.88
CA ILE A 166 -17.92 -15.24 8.40
C ILE A 166 -18.40 -14.29 7.30
N TYR A 167 -17.48 -13.63 6.59
CA TYR A 167 -17.83 -12.68 5.53
C TYR A 167 -18.54 -13.36 4.36
N GLY A 168 -18.16 -14.60 4.01
CA GLY A 168 -18.87 -15.39 3.01
C GLY A 168 -20.32 -15.68 3.43
N ASN A 169 -20.54 -16.07 4.68
CA ASN A 169 -21.88 -16.31 5.23
C ASN A 169 -22.72 -15.03 5.28
N LEU A 170 -22.13 -13.89 5.66
CA LEU A 170 -22.80 -12.59 5.66
C LEU A 170 -23.17 -12.17 4.22
N PHE A 171 -22.27 -12.34 3.27
CA PHE A 171 -22.53 -12.03 1.86
C PHE A 171 -23.74 -12.81 1.33
N PHE A 172 -23.81 -14.12 1.60
CA PHE A 172 -24.98 -14.91 1.19
C PHE A 172 -26.28 -14.40 1.79
N LYS A 173 -26.28 -13.98 3.06
CA LYS A 173 -27.47 -13.39 3.70
C LYS A 173 -27.92 -12.10 3.00
N VAL A 174 -26.98 -11.24 2.61
CA VAL A 174 -27.27 -10.05 1.79
C VAL A 174 -27.84 -10.42 0.42
N GLU A 175 -27.22 -11.37 -0.27
CA GLU A 175 -27.62 -11.77 -1.63
C GLU A 175 -29.06 -12.32 -1.64
N LEU A 176 -29.42 -13.15 -0.65
CA LEU A 176 -30.76 -13.72 -0.50
C LEU A 176 -31.82 -12.66 -0.15
N THR A 177 -31.48 -11.74 0.75
CA THR A 177 -32.42 -10.69 1.20
C THR A 177 -32.49 -9.51 0.23
N LYS A 178 -31.56 -9.41 -0.74
CA LYS A 178 -31.39 -8.22 -1.60
C LYS A 178 -31.39 -6.94 -0.76
N GLY A 179 -30.54 -6.94 0.26
CA GLY A 179 -30.63 -5.99 1.37
C GLY A 179 -29.30 -5.36 1.78
N VAL A 180 -29.28 -4.82 2.99
CA VAL A 180 -28.08 -4.31 3.67
C VAL A 180 -28.06 -4.89 5.08
N LEU A 181 -26.88 -5.26 5.58
CA LEU A 181 -26.70 -5.70 6.96
C LEU A 181 -25.59 -4.91 7.66
N PHE A 182 -25.81 -4.66 8.95
CA PHE A 182 -24.85 -4.07 9.85
C PHE A 182 -24.41 -5.14 10.83
N TYR A 183 -23.14 -5.50 10.77
CA TYR A 183 -22.56 -6.59 11.54
C TYR A 183 -21.54 -6.03 12.54
N ASP A 184 -21.65 -6.43 13.80
CA ASP A 184 -20.68 -6.15 14.85
C ASP A 184 -19.67 -7.31 14.93
N PRO A 185 -18.41 -7.10 14.49
CA PRO A 185 -17.39 -8.13 14.50
C PRO A 185 -16.92 -8.50 15.92
N LYS A 186 -17.09 -7.63 16.93
CA LYS A 186 -16.64 -7.92 18.30
C LYS A 186 -17.54 -8.93 18.98
N ASN A 187 -18.84 -8.77 18.78
CA ASN A 187 -19.87 -9.63 19.36
C ASN A 187 -20.34 -10.73 18.40
N ASN A 188 -19.77 -10.80 17.19
CA ASN A 188 -20.13 -11.74 16.14
C ASN A 188 -21.65 -11.78 15.86
N LYS A 189 -22.28 -10.60 15.76
CA LYS A 189 -23.74 -10.46 15.67
C LYS A 189 -24.17 -9.46 14.62
N ILE A 190 -25.25 -9.76 13.89
CA ILE A 190 -25.95 -8.79 13.05
C ILE A 190 -26.78 -7.88 13.96
N VAL A 191 -26.48 -6.58 13.94
CA VAL A 191 -27.12 -5.57 14.78
C VAL A 191 -28.40 -5.05 14.12
N CYS A 192 -28.39 -4.94 12.79
CA CYS A 192 -29.54 -4.47 12.02
C CYS A 192 -29.47 -5.01 10.58
N SER A 193 -30.61 -5.21 9.94
CA SER A 193 -30.72 -5.55 8.53
C SER A 193 -31.91 -4.84 7.89
N SER A 194 -31.76 -4.45 6.63
CA SER A 194 -32.85 -3.95 5.79
C SER A 194 -32.96 -4.82 4.55
N THR A 195 -34.18 -5.20 4.16
CA THR A 195 -34.45 -6.09 3.04
C THR A 195 -35.42 -5.43 2.07
N THR A 196 -35.18 -5.60 0.77
CA THR A 196 -36.17 -5.22 -0.26
C THR A 196 -37.17 -6.35 -0.54
N ASN A 197 -36.96 -7.52 0.08
CA ASN A 197 -37.82 -8.70 -0.04
C ASN A 197 -38.49 -9.04 1.31
N PRO A 198 -39.79 -8.75 1.49
CA PRO A 198 -40.49 -8.90 2.77
C PRO A 198 -40.75 -10.36 3.19
N LYS A 199 -40.40 -11.35 2.36
CA LYS A 199 -40.63 -12.79 2.64
C LYS A 199 -39.54 -13.47 3.48
N HIS A 200 -38.47 -12.76 3.84
CA HIS A 200 -37.29 -13.31 4.54
C HIS A 200 -36.95 -12.56 5.83
N HIS A 201 -37.97 -12.14 6.58
CA HIS A 201 -37.82 -11.50 7.87
C HIS A 201 -37.66 -12.49 9.02
#